data_AF-A0A2M9LFK4-F1
#
_entry.id   AF-A0A2M9LFK4-F1
#
_cell.length_a   1.000
_cell.length_b   1.000
_cell.length_c   1.000
_cell.angle_alpha   90.00
_cell.angle_beta   90.00
_cell.angle_gamma   90.00
#
_symmetry.space_group_name_H-M   'P 1'
#
loop_
_entity.id
_entity.type
_entity.pdbx_description
1 polymer ?
#
loop_
_entity_poly.entity_id
_entity_poly.type
_entity_poly.pdbx_seq_one_letter_code
_entity_poly.pdbx_strand_id
1 'polypeptide(L)'
;MKLSWIDIRSVGSAKAAIVEEAIHARVEGILASDPADLEGLPPTVRRILFLQGQPLPESFGNADIVVVEPGKHGEPSELAHLHPGIEFGRYVEIIDADTLEDACRSARTDRWSLLYFRDPTKIPLEIVIAAAARSEGNLVTVAQDVEEAEIIFGVLELGSDGVLMAPAAVGDATALKRAADAGVADVQLTELEVTSTAHVGMGDRACVDTATYFREDEGILVGSTSKGMILCVSETHPLPYMPTRPFRVNAGAIHSYTLGQNERTNYLSELKAGSRITAVDIHGKTRLVTVGRVKIESRPLILIEATAPDGRTANLILQDDWHVRVLGPGGKVLNSTELKPGDKVLGYLPSEDRHVGYPIDEFCLEK
;
A
#
# COMPACT_ATOMS: atom_id res chain seq x y z
N MET A 1 2.55 11.22 -0.28
CA MET A 1 3.58 10.30 0.24
C MET A 1 3.49 10.38 1.75
N LYS A 2 3.46 9.24 2.45
CA LYS A 2 3.36 9.23 3.91
C LYS A 2 4.75 9.44 4.53
N LEU A 3 4.84 10.28 5.57
CA LEU A 3 6.11 10.60 6.23
C LEU A 3 6.49 9.48 7.20
N SER A 4 7.74 9.07 7.18
CA SER A 4 8.35 8.16 8.15
C SER A 4 9.35 8.93 9.02
N TRP A 5 9.03 9.10 10.29
CA TRP A 5 9.90 9.74 11.28
C TRP A 5 10.45 8.70 12.25
N ILE A 6 11.75 8.80 12.55
CA ILE A 6 12.46 7.88 13.45
C ILE A 6 12.79 8.59 14.75
N ASP A 7 12.28 8.07 15.88
CA ASP A 7 12.60 8.55 17.22
C ASP A 7 13.88 7.87 17.75
N ILE A 8 14.96 8.63 17.90
CA ILE A 8 16.24 8.12 18.38
C ILE A 8 16.49 8.40 19.87
N ARG A 9 15.48 8.86 20.61
CA ARG A 9 15.64 9.19 22.04
C ARG A 9 15.85 7.97 22.92
N SER A 10 15.30 6.82 22.54
CA SER A 10 15.31 5.58 23.34
C SER A 10 16.14 4.42 22.77
N VAL A 11 16.85 4.62 21.65
CA VAL A 11 17.53 3.52 20.90
C VAL A 11 18.89 3.09 21.49
N GLY A 12 19.37 3.76 22.54
CA GLY A 12 20.56 3.35 23.30
C GLY A 12 21.83 3.23 22.46
N SER A 13 22.57 2.13 22.64
CA SER A 13 23.86 1.88 21.97
C SER A 13 23.75 1.63 20.46
N ALA A 14 22.56 1.30 19.96
CA ALA A 14 22.33 1.05 18.53
C ALA A 14 22.09 2.34 17.72
N LYS A 15 22.08 3.51 18.36
CA LYS A 15 21.76 4.82 17.75
C LYS A 15 22.45 5.05 16.41
N ALA A 16 23.77 4.90 16.35
CA ALA A 16 24.54 5.18 15.12
C ALA A 16 24.10 4.29 13.95
N ALA A 17 23.96 2.98 14.18
CA ALA A 17 23.54 2.03 13.14
C ALA A 17 22.11 2.29 12.67
N ILE A 18 21.20 2.63 13.58
CA ILE A 18 19.79 2.97 13.26
C ILE A 18 19.71 4.26 12.45
N VAL A 19 20.50 5.29 12.82
CA VAL A 19 20.56 6.55 12.06
C VAL A 19 21.10 6.33 10.65
N GLU A 20 22.18 5.56 10.52
CA GLU A 20 22.72 5.20 9.20
C GLU A 20 21.69 4.44 8.36
N GLU A 21 21.02 3.44 8.93
CA GLU A 21 19.96 2.70 8.24
C GLU A 21 18.83 3.63 7.79
N ALA A 22 18.33 4.48 8.69
CA ALA A 22 17.25 5.41 8.41
C ALA A 22 17.59 6.37 7.24
N ILE A 23 18.82 6.88 7.21
CA ILE A 23 19.31 7.72 6.11
C ILE A 23 19.34 6.92 4.79
N HIS A 24 19.84 5.69 4.79
CA HIS A 24 19.88 4.84 3.60
C HIS A 24 18.47 4.47 3.11
N ALA A 25 17.54 4.22 4.03
CA ALA A 25 16.13 3.98 3.74
C ALA A 25 15.39 5.24 3.26
N ARG A 26 16.02 6.42 3.33
CA ARG A 26 15.45 7.72 2.93
C ARG A 26 14.18 8.06 3.73
N VAL A 27 14.23 7.86 5.05
CA VAL A 27 13.16 8.35 5.93
C VAL A 27 13.09 9.88 5.87
N GLU A 28 11.90 10.44 6.08
CA GLU A 28 11.67 11.88 5.96
C GLU A 28 12.18 12.68 7.17
N GLY A 29 12.29 12.06 8.35
CA GLY A 29 12.70 12.77 9.55
C GLY A 29 13.38 11.90 10.61
N ILE A 30 14.30 12.50 11.36
CA ILE A 30 14.91 11.93 12.57
C ILE A 30 14.65 12.87 13.73
N LEU A 31 14.11 12.32 14.80
CA LEU A 31 13.71 13.04 16.00
C LEU A 31 14.62 12.71 17.18
N ALA A 32 15.15 13.75 17.83
CA ALA A 32 15.98 13.67 19.01
C ALA A 32 15.52 14.67 20.09
N SER A 33 16.02 14.51 21.31
CA SER A 33 15.82 15.49 22.40
C SER A 33 17.02 16.41 22.62
N ASP A 34 18.19 16.06 22.10
CA ASP A 34 19.41 16.87 22.16
C ASP A 34 19.75 17.41 20.76
N PRO A 35 19.88 18.74 20.56
CA PRO A 35 20.31 19.30 19.28
C PRO A 35 21.62 18.72 18.73
N ALA A 36 22.53 18.28 19.60
CA ALA A 36 23.80 17.67 19.18
C ALA A 36 23.60 16.34 18.44
N ASP A 37 22.55 15.57 18.76
CA ASP A 37 22.22 14.32 18.08
C ASP A 37 21.74 14.54 16.63
N LEU A 38 21.40 15.78 16.27
CA LEU A 38 20.97 16.18 14.93
C LEU A 38 22.12 16.75 14.08
N GLU A 39 23.30 16.96 14.69
CA GLU A 39 24.48 17.42 13.97
C GLU A 39 25.03 16.33 13.04
N GLY A 40 25.46 16.73 11.85
CA GLY A 40 26.01 15.79 10.85
C GLY A 40 24.96 15.00 10.06
N LEU A 41 23.67 15.09 10.40
CA LEU A 41 22.61 14.55 9.55
C LEU A 41 22.60 15.26 8.18
N PRO A 42 22.43 14.51 7.07
CA PRO A 42 22.41 15.09 5.73
C PRO A 42 21.16 15.94 5.51
N PRO A 43 21.20 16.93 4.59
CA PRO A 43 20.04 17.79 4.30
C PRO A 43 18.85 17.05 3.66
N THR A 44 19.01 15.77 3.32
CA THR A 44 17.96 14.91 2.78
C THR A 44 16.96 14.42 3.83
N VAL A 45 17.27 14.59 5.13
CA VAL A 45 16.42 14.18 6.25
C VAL A 45 16.08 15.41 7.09
N ARG A 46 14.81 15.55 7.50
CA ARG A 46 14.42 16.62 8.43
C ARG A 46 14.96 16.34 9.83
N ARG A 47 15.60 17.34 10.41
CA ARG A 47 16.13 17.32 11.78
C ARG A 47 15.04 17.81 12.72
N ILE A 48 14.54 16.93 13.56
CA ILE A 48 13.37 17.20 14.40
C ILE A 48 13.82 17.20 15.86
N LEU A 49 13.60 18.31 16.55
CA LEU A 49 13.89 18.42 17.97
C LEU A 49 12.58 18.31 18.74
N PHE A 50 12.47 17.34 19.64
CA PHE A 50 11.34 17.21 20.54
C PHE A 50 11.79 17.24 21.99
N LEU A 51 11.40 18.31 22.67
CA LEU A 51 11.88 18.63 24.00
C LEU A 51 11.18 17.86 25.12
N GLN A 52 10.09 17.13 24.85
CA GLN A 52 9.20 16.46 25.82
C GLN A 52 9.59 16.60 27.30
N GLY A 53 8.94 17.53 28.01
CA GLY A 53 9.17 17.77 29.43
C GLY A 53 10.46 18.54 29.77
N GLN A 54 11.31 18.91 28.81
CA GLN A 54 12.49 19.78 29.00
C GLN A 54 12.15 21.25 28.69
N PRO A 55 12.84 22.25 29.26
CA PRO A 55 12.65 23.66 28.88
C PRO A 55 13.13 23.94 27.46
N LEU A 56 12.72 25.08 26.88
CA LEU A 56 13.29 25.57 25.62
C LEU A 56 14.81 25.80 25.79
N PRO A 57 15.66 25.24 24.91
CA PRO A 57 17.09 25.49 24.94
C PRO A 57 17.40 26.92 24.46
N GLU A 58 18.59 27.42 24.80
CA GLU A 58 19.07 28.73 24.30
C GLU A 58 19.27 28.73 22.78
N SER A 59 19.53 27.56 22.18
CA SER A 59 19.70 27.36 20.75
C SER A 59 19.07 26.04 20.32
N PHE A 60 18.40 26.05 19.17
CA PHE A 60 17.83 24.85 18.53
C PHE A 60 18.83 24.16 17.59
N GLY A 61 20.07 24.67 17.51
CA GLY A 61 21.11 24.17 16.63
C GLY A 61 20.64 24.17 15.17
N ASN A 62 20.65 22.98 14.58
CA ASN A 62 20.35 22.74 13.18
C ASN A 62 18.94 22.16 12.95
N ALA A 63 18.05 22.22 13.95
CA ALA A 63 16.70 21.69 13.83
C ALA A 63 15.91 22.39 12.72
N ASP A 64 15.26 21.60 11.86
CA ASP A 64 14.32 22.10 10.85
C ASP A 64 12.91 22.25 11.45
N ILE A 65 12.55 21.33 12.36
CA ILE A 65 11.26 21.29 13.04
C ILE A 65 11.50 21.17 14.54
N VAL A 66 10.81 21.98 15.34
CA VAL A 66 10.81 21.87 16.81
C VAL A 66 9.39 21.56 17.28
N VAL A 67 9.23 20.41 17.94
CA VAL A 67 7.96 19.99 18.53
C VAL A 67 7.90 20.45 19.98
N VAL A 68 6.82 21.14 20.35
CA VAL A 68 6.64 21.79 21.65
C VAL A 68 5.33 21.41 22.35
N GLU A 69 5.31 21.58 23.67
CA GLU A 69 4.12 21.49 24.51
C GLU A 69 3.64 22.91 24.82
N PRO A 70 2.51 23.39 24.26
CA PRO A 70 2.14 24.81 24.35
C PRO A 70 1.97 25.33 25.78
N GLY A 71 1.44 24.50 26.68
CA GLY A 71 1.32 24.85 28.10
C GLY A 71 2.64 25.09 28.82
N LYS A 72 3.78 24.69 28.22
CA LYS A 72 5.12 24.83 28.78
C LYS A 72 6.02 25.77 27.98
N HIS A 73 5.95 25.70 26.64
CA HIS A 73 6.87 26.40 25.74
C HIS A 73 6.25 27.61 25.04
N GLY A 74 4.93 27.77 25.10
CA GLY A 74 4.19 28.76 24.31
C GLY A 74 3.64 28.19 23.01
N GLU A 75 2.80 28.98 22.33
CA GLU A 75 2.09 28.54 21.13
C GLU A 75 3.06 28.39 19.93
N PRO A 76 2.95 27.32 19.11
CA PRO A 76 3.84 27.09 17.97
C PRO A 76 3.88 28.27 16.99
N SER A 77 2.76 28.94 16.77
CA SER A 77 2.66 30.10 15.88
C SER A 77 3.46 31.31 16.36
N GLU A 78 3.50 31.54 17.67
CA GLU A 78 4.29 32.61 18.29
C GLU A 78 5.78 32.31 18.20
N LEU A 79 6.17 31.06 18.51
CA LEU A 79 7.56 30.61 18.40
C LEU A 79 8.08 30.67 16.97
N ALA A 80 7.25 30.29 15.98
CA ALA A 80 7.60 30.40 14.57
C ALA A 80 7.83 31.85 14.14
N HIS A 81 7.13 32.83 14.74
CA HIS A 81 7.36 34.25 14.48
C HIS A 81 8.69 34.74 15.09
N LEU A 82 9.04 34.24 16.28
CA LEU A 82 10.27 34.61 16.98
C LEU A 82 11.53 33.97 16.38
N HIS A 83 11.39 32.80 15.73
CA HIS A 83 12.49 32.02 15.18
C HIS A 83 12.30 31.77 13.68
N PRO A 84 12.42 32.81 12.83
CA PRO A 84 12.26 32.67 11.40
C PRO A 84 13.30 31.70 10.82
N GLY A 85 12.82 30.69 10.10
CA GLY A 85 13.65 29.61 9.53
C GLY A 85 13.51 28.26 10.22
N ILE A 86 12.81 28.21 11.36
CA ILE A 86 12.46 26.96 12.06
C ILE A 86 10.95 26.78 12.01
N GLU A 87 10.50 25.57 11.71
CA GLU A 87 9.09 25.22 11.79
C GLU A 87 8.76 24.72 13.20
N PHE A 88 7.61 25.10 13.74
CA PHE A 88 7.17 24.64 15.06
C PHE A 88 5.93 23.77 14.94
N GLY A 89 5.91 22.70 15.74
CA GLY A 89 4.79 21.76 15.83
C GLY A 89 4.30 21.61 17.26
N ARG A 90 3.04 21.23 17.41
CA ARG A 90 2.45 20.93 18.70
C ARG A 90 2.53 19.43 18.99
N TYR A 91 2.98 19.08 20.18
CA TYR A 91 2.77 17.76 20.75
C TYR A 91 1.45 17.73 21.53
N VAL A 92 0.67 16.67 21.35
CA VAL A 92 -0.49 16.38 22.18
C VAL A 92 -0.43 14.91 22.59
N GLU A 93 -0.48 14.67 23.90
CA GLU A 93 -0.77 13.35 24.45
C GLU A 93 -2.28 13.25 24.69
N ILE A 94 -2.95 12.33 24.00
CA ILE A 94 -4.40 12.13 24.04
C ILE A 94 -4.72 11.03 25.05
N ILE A 95 -5.38 11.44 26.13
CA ILE A 95 -5.75 10.58 27.27
C ILE A 95 -7.22 10.72 27.67
N ASP A 96 -7.91 11.74 27.16
CA ASP A 96 -9.29 12.09 27.48
C ASP A 96 -9.92 12.97 26.39
N ALA A 97 -11.15 13.44 26.64
CA ALA A 97 -11.90 14.28 25.70
C ALA A 97 -11.26 15.67 25.49
N ASP A 98 -10.71 16.28 26.54
CA ASP A 98 -10.13 17.63 26.47
C ASP A 98 -8.84 17.62 25.63
N THR A 99 -7.98 16.62 25.85
CA THR A 99 -6.77 16.41 25.05
C THR A 99 -7.07 15.99 23.61
N LEU A 100 -8.16 15.26 23.37
CA LEU A 100 -8.64 14.99 22.01
C LEU A 100 -9.13 16.26 21.30
N GLU A 101 -9.84 17.14 22.00
CA GLU A 101 -10.25 18.44 21.43
C GLU A 101 -9.03 19.30 21.08
N ASP A 102 -7.99 19.28 21.91
CA ASP A 102 -6.72 19.93 21.61
C ASP A 102 -6.05 19.33 20.36
N ALA A 103 -5.97 18.00 20.26
CA ALA A 103 -5.44 17.34 19.06
C ALA A 103 -6.21 17.72 17.79
N CYS A 104 -7.54 17.84 17.87
CA CYS A 104 -8.37 18.30 16.76
C CYS A 104 -8.12 19.77 16.41
N ARG A 105 -7.89 20.64 17.40
CA ARG A 105 -7.50 22.04 17.17
C ARG A 105 -6.15 22.10 16.48
N SER A 106 -5.18 21.35 17.00
CA SER A 106 -3.85 21.24 16.43
C SER A 106 -3.90 20.86 14.97
N ALA A 107 -4.59 19.76 14.64
CA ALA A 107 -4.65 19.25 13.28
C ALA A 107 -5.34 20.21 12.29
N ARG A 108 -6.15 21.15 12.77
CA ARG A 108 -6.79 22.19 11.94
C ARG A 108 -5.95 23.44 11.72
N THR A 109 -5.02 23.74 12.61
CA THR A 109 -4.41 25.08 12.71
C THR A 109 -2.90 25.08 12.74
N ASP A 110 -2.28 24.05 13.32
CA ASP A 110 -0.84 23.92 13.40
C ASP A 110 -0.29 23.31 12.11
N ARG A 111 0.92 23.74 11.73
CA ARG A 111 1.64 23.18 10.57
C ARG A 111 2.07 21.72 10.81
N TRP A 112 2.34 21.37 12.07
CA TRP A 112 2.76 20.05 12.51
C TRP A 112 2.03 19.68 13.80
N SER A 113 1.41 18.51 13.81
CA SER A 113 0.76 17.92 14.98
C SER A 113 1.38 16.57 15.28
N LEU A 114 2.18 16.45 16.35
CA LEU A 114 2.70 15.18 16.84
C LEU A 114 1.76 14.61 17.90
N LEU A 115 1.08 13.51 17.59
CA LEU A 115 0.04 12.95 18.44
C LEU A 115 0.46 11.62 19.03
N TYR A 116 0.32 11.49 20.34
CA TYR A 116 0.48 10.23 21.06
C TYR A 116 -0.86 9.81 21.67
N PHE A 117 -1.40 8.68 21.24
CA PHE A 117 -2.64 8.12 21.78
C PHE A 117 -2.29 7.07 22.83
N ARG A 118 -2.76 7.24 24.07
CA ARG A 118 -2.49 6.28 25.14
C ARG A 118 -3.37 5.04 25.03
N ASP A 119 -4.59 5.20 24.53
CA ASP A 119 -5.51 4.09 24.33
C ASP A 119 -5.15 3.29 23.06
N PRO A 120 -5.30 1.95 23.08
CA PRO A 120 -4.98 1.11 21.93
C PRO A 120 -5.97 1.26 20.75
N THR A 121 -7.15 1.85 20.99
CA THR A 121 -8.15 2.09 19.94
C THR A 121 -7.73 3.22 19.01
N LYS A 122 -8.10 3.12 17.73
CA LYS A 122 -7.85 4.18 16.73
C LYS A 122 -9.02 5.14 16.54
N ILE A 123 -10.12 4.98 17.29
CA ILE A 123 -11.27 5.90 17.24
C ILE A 123 -10.85 7.38 17.47
N PRO A 124 -10.00 7.72 18.46
CA PRO A 124 -9.54 9.09 18.62
C PRO A 124 -8.76 9.62 17.40
N LEU A 125 -7.94 8.78 16.77
CA LEU A 125 -7.23 9.15 15.54
C LEU A 125 -8.20 9.37 14.37
N GLU A 126 -9.23 8.55 14.22
CA GLU A 126 -10.30 8.74 13.22
C GLU A 126 -10.96 10.13 13.37
N ILE A 127 -11.26 10.53 14.61
CA ILE A 127 -11.86 11.83 14.91
C ILE A 127 -10.92 12.98 14.51
N VAL A 128 -9.62 12.87 14.83
CA VAL A 128 -8.64 13.91 14.47
C VAL A 128 -8.44 14.00 12.96
N ILE A 129 -8.33 12.88 12.25
CA ILE A 129 -8.23 12.84 10.78
C ILE A 129 -9.46 13.50 10.16
N ALA A 130 -10.66 13.18 10.65
CA ALA A 130 -11.89 13.80 10.17
C ALA A 130 -11.92 15.33 10.42
N ALA A 131 -11.43 15.78 11.58
CA ALA A 131 -11.29 17.21 11.88
C ALA A 131 -10.25 17.90 10.97
N ALA A 132 -9.22 17.17 10.54
CA ALA A 132 -8.11 17.66 9.74
C ALA A 132 -8.41 17.67 8.22
N ALA A 133 -9.51 17.07 7.74
CA ALA A 133 -9.75 16.75 6.33
C ALA A 133 -9.66 17.93 5.31
N ARG A 134 -9.64 19.18 5.77
CA ARG A 134 -9.49 20.40 4.93
C ARG A 134 -8.31 21.28 5.34
N SER A 135 -7.41 20.73 6.13
CA SER A 135 -6.28 21.46 6.70
C SER A 135 -5.03 21.23 5.86
N GLU A 136 -4.10 22.18 5.91
CA GLU A 136 -2.84 22.11 5.15
C GLU A 136 -1.65 21.63 6.00
N GLY A 137 -1.87 21.46 7.31
CA GLY A 137 -0.88 20.94 8.25
C GLY A 137 -0.64 19.44 8.07
N ASN A 138 0.41 18.95 8.74
CA ASN A 138 0.79 17.53 8.71
C ASN A 138 0.51 16.89 10.06
N LEU A 139 -0.30 15.82 10.04
CA LEU A 139 -0.55 14.96 11.18
C LEU A 139 0.52 13.88 11.26
N VAL A 140 1.26 13.81 12.36
CA VAL A 140 2.22 12.73 12.64
C VAL A 140 1.77 12.00 13.89
N THR A 141 1.55 10.70 13.78
CA THR A 141 1.10 9.87 14.91
C THR A 141 2.22 8.97 15.40
N VAL A 142 2.40 8.91 16.71
CA VAL A 142 3.36 7.98 17.32
C VAL A 142 2.83 6.55 17.21
N ALA A 143 3.67 5.66 16.68
CA ALA A 143 3.44 4.21 16.63
C ALA A 143 4.45 3.50 17.53
N GLN A 144 4.02 2.40 18.15
CA GLN A 144 4.83 1.53 19.00
C GLN A 144 5.75 0.64 18.16
N ASP A 145 5.28 0.21 16.99
CA ASP A 145 6.00 -0.66 16.07
C ASP A 145 5.50 -0.48 14.63
N VAL A 146 6.08 -1.27 13.71
CA VAL A 146 5.76 -1.24 12.27
C VAL A 146 4.34 -1.74 11.99
N GLU A 147 3.85 -2.72 12.76
CA GLU A 147 2.50 -3.27 12.58
C GLU A 147 1.44 -2.20 12.90
N GLU A 148 1.63 -1.46 14.00
CA GLU A 148 0.78 -0.33 14.34
C GLU A 148 0.91 0.82 13.32
N ALA A 149 2.11 1.06 12.78
CA ALA A 149 2.32 2.06 11.75
C ALA A 149 1.53 1.74 10.46
N GLU A 150 1.52 0.49 10.01
CA GLU A 150 0.72 0.04 8.86
C GLU A 150 -0.78 0.33 9.07
N ILE A 151 -1.28 0.10 10.28
CA ILE A 151 -2.66 0.43 10.64
C ILE A 151 -2.90 1.93 10.57
N ILE A 152 -2.01 2.74 11.18
CA ILE A 152 -2.12 4.20 11.23
C ILE A 152 -2.14 4.83 9.82
N PHE A 153 -1.33 4.31 8.89
CA PHE A 153 -1.33 4.78 7.50
C PHE A 153 -2.64 4.48 6.75
N GLY A 154 -3.45 3.52 7.21
CA GLY A 154 -4.71 3.11 6.57
C GLY A 154 -5.99 3.62 7.23
N VAL A 155 -5.93 4.29 8.39
CA VAL A 155 -7.13 4.73 9.14
C VAL A 155 -8.02 5.63 8.28
N LEU A 156 -9.33 5.31 8.20
CA LEU A 156 -10.32 6.00 7.34
C LEU A 156 -9.96 6.06 5.84
N GLU A 157 -9.13 5.14 5.32
CA GLU A 157 -8.61 5.17 3.94
C GLU A 157 -7.75 6.40 3.60
N LEU A 158 -7.59 7.33 4.55
CA LEU A 158 -6.78 8.53 4.44
C LEU A 158 -5.45 8.33 5.17
N GLY A 159 -5.50 7.84 6.41
CA GLY A 159 -4.40 7.66 7.35
C GLY A 159 -3.80 8.96 7.86
N SER A 160 -2.98 8.86 8.91
CA SER A 160 -2.13 9.99 9.36
C SER A 160 -1.14 10.39 8.26
N ASP A 161 -0.76 11.66 8.13
CA ASP A 161 0.20 12.10 7.10
C ASP A 161 1.60 11.52 7.32
N GLY A 162 1.91 11.21 8.58
CA GLY A 162 3.15 10.55 8.98
C GLY A 162 3.02 9.68 10.22
N VAL A 163 4.05 8.88 10.43
CA VAL A 163 4.25 8.12 11.67
C VAL A 163 5.60 8.47 12.28
N LEU A 164 5.63 8.67 13.60
CA LEU A 164 6.85 8.66 14.40
C LEU A 164 6.97 7.29 15.08
N MET A 165 8.09 6.60 14.91
CA MET A 165 8.33 5.30 15.54
C MET A 165 9.74 5.26 16.13
N ALA A 166 9.88 4.71 17.34
CA ALA A 166 11.17 4.40 17.93
C ALA A 166 11.59 2.97 17.52
N PRO A 167 12.67 2.77 16.74
CA PRO A 167 13.14 1.45 16.35
C PRO A 167 13.56 0.61 17.56
N ALA A 168 13.16 -0.66 17.58
CA ALA A 168 13.65 -1.63 18.56
C ALA A 168 14.97 -2.28 18.10
N ALA A 169 15.19 -2.39 16.79
CA ALA A 169 16.39 -2.93 16.18
C ALA A 169 16.71 -2.27 14.83
N VAL A 170 17.93 -2.52 14.33
CA VAL A 170 18.30 -2.25 12.93
C VAL A 170 17.43 -3.12 12.02
N GLY A 171 16.82 -2.51 11.01
CA GLY A 171 15.86 -3.10 10.08
C GLY A 171 14.48 -2.45 10.19
N ASP A 172 14.13 -1.90 11.36
CA ASP A 172 12.80 -1.35 11.63
C ASP A 172 12.56 -0.04 10.85
N ALA A 173 13.59 0.78 10.65
CA ALA A 173 13.45 2.02 9.87
C ALA A 173 13.15 1.71 8.39
N THR A 174 13.81 0.68 7.84
CA THR A 174 13.52 0.18 6.49
C THR A 174 12.12 -0.42 6.40
N ALA A 175 11.69 -1.16 7.42
CA ALA A 175 10.35 -1.76 7.48
C ALA A 175 9.25 -0.68 7.56
N LEU A 176 9.43 0.35 8.39
CA LEU A 176 8.54 1.51 8.46
C LEU A 176 8.42 2.20 7.11
N LYS A 177 9.54 2.44 6.41
CA LYS A 177 9.50 3.08 5.10
C LYS A 177 8.71 2.27 4.08
N ARG A 178 8.87 0.94 4.08
CA ARG A 178 8.08 0.03 3.23
C ARG A 178 6.59 0.08 3.57
N ALA A 179 6.23 0.18 4.84
CA ALA A 179 4.84 0.35 5.27
C ALA A 179 4.25 1.68 4.77
N ALA A 180 5.03 2.77 4.82
CA ALA A 180 4.61 4.08 4.31
C ALA A 180 4.44 4.11 2.78
N ASP A 181 5.26 3.33 2.07
CA ASP A 181 5.27 3.22 0.61
C ASP A 181 4.41 2.05 0.07
N ALA A 182 3.47 1.51 0.86
CA ALA A 182 2.67 0.32 0.54
C ALA A 182 1.77 0.41 -0.72
N GLY A 183 1.92 1.44 -1.55
CA GLY A 183 1.40 1.48 -2.91
C GLY A 183 2.03 0.40 -3.80
N VAL A 184 1.29 -0.07 -4.79
CA VAL A 184 1.83 -0.93 -5.85
C VAL A 184 2.13 -0.05 -7.05
N ALA A 185 3.18 -0.35 -7.80
CA ALA A 185 3.41 0.33 -9.07
C ALA A 185 2.24 0.07 -10.02
N ASP A 186 1.84 1.11 -10.76
CA ASP A 186 0.88 0.95 -11.87
C ASP A 186 1.46 0.01 -12.93
N VAL A 187 0.61 -0.76 -13.59
CA VAL A 187 1.01 -1.68 -14.66
C VAL A 187 0.65 -1.12 -16.02
N GLN A 188 1.52 -1.35 -17.00
CA GLN A 188 1.22 -1.01 -18.39
C GLN A 188 0.39 -2.13 -19.03
N LEU A 189 -0.93 -1.94 -19.10
CA LEU A 189 -1.80 -2.87 -19.80
C LEU A 189 -1.58 -2.81 -21.31
N THR A 190 -1.71 -3.96 -21.96
CA THR A 190 -1.60 -4.16 -23.40
C THR A 190 -2.87 -4.79 -23.93
N GLU A 191 -3.34 -4.35 -25.10
CA GLU A 191 -4.40 -5.06 -25.82
C GLU A 191 -3.84 -6.33 -26.42
N LEU A 192 -4.43 -7.47 -26.07
CA LEU A 192 -4.11 -8.78 -26.63
C LEU A 192 -5.24 -9.21 -27.54
N GLU A 193 -4.90 -9.67 -28.75
CA GLU A 193 -5.85 -10.27 -29.67
C GLU A 193 -5.92 -11.77 -29.42
N VAL A 194 -7.11 -12.28 -29.13
CA VAL A 194 -7.37 -13.71 -28.98
C VAL A 194 -7.04 -14.40 -30.31
N THR A 195 -6.20 -15.43 -30.26
CA THR A 195 -5.80 -16.22 -31.43
C THR A 195 -6.55 -17.54 -31.51
N SER A 196 -6.90 -18.12 -30.37
CA SER A 196 -7.57 -19.42 -30.26
C SER A 196 -8.26 -19.59 -28.91
N THR A 197 -9.32 -20.40 -28.93
CA THR A 197 -10.01 -20.89 -27.73
C THR A 197 -10.24 -22.39 -27.85
N ALA A 198 -10.05 -23.15 -26.77
CA ALA A 198 -10.24 -24.60 -26.78
C ALA A 198 -10.83 -25.10 -25.45
N HIS A 199 -11.86 -25.94 -25.52
CA HIS A 199 -12.36 -26.66 -24.34
C HIS A 199 -11.34 -27.72 -23.94
N VAL A 200 -10.80 -27.66 -22.71
CA VAL A 200 -9.71 -28.53 -22.24
C VAL A 200 -10.15 -29.56 -21.20
N GLY A 201 -11.45 -29.74 -21.03
CA GLY A 201 -12.04 -30.77 -20.17
C GLY A 201 -12.13 -30.36 -18.70
N MET A 202 -12.24 -31.34 -17.81
CA MET A 202 -12.38 -31.11 -16.37
C MET A 202 -11.01 -30.81 -15.74
N GLY A 203 -10.97 -29.81 -14.85
CA GLY A 203 -9.79 -29.54 -14.01
C GLY A 203 -10.12 -28.64 -12.83
N ASP A 204 -9.15 -28.46 -11.94
CA ASP A 204 -9.30 -27.63 -10.75
C ASP A 204 -9.03 -26.15 -11.06
N ARG A 205 -9.95 -25.30 -10.63
CA ARG A 205 -9.85 -23.84 -10.75
C ARG A 205 -9.99 -23.16 -9.41
N ALA A 206 -9.44 -21.95 -9.30
CA ALA A 206 -9.52 -21.11 -8.12
C ALA A 206 -10.45 -19.91 -8.35
N CYS A 207 -11.37 -19.69 -7.41
CA CYS A 207 -12.01 -18.40 -7.17
C CYS A 207 -11.25 -17.68 -6.05
N VAL A 208 -10.89 -16.43 -6.27
CA VAL A 208 -10.26 -15.60 -5.25
C VAL A 208 -11.31 -14.68 -4.64
N ASP A 209 -11.60 -14.86 -3.35
CA ASP A 209 -12.47 -13.97 -2.58
C ASP A 209 -11.58 -13.01 -1.79
N THR A 210 -11.71 -11.71 -2.02
CA THR A 210 -10.99 -10.66 -1.28
C THR A 210 -11.80 -10.14 -0.09
N ALA A 211 -11.13 -9.45 0.83
CA ALA A 211 -11.74 -8.76 1.97
C ALA A 211 -12.18 -7.32 1.62
N THR A 212 -12.24 -6.98 0.34
CA THR A 212 -12.62 -5.65 -0.17
C THR A 212 -13.48 -5.83 -1.41
N TYR A 213 -14.20 -4.78 -1.83
CA TYR A 213 -14.93 -4.82 -3.10
C TYR A 213 -14.04 -4.34 -4.23
N PHE A 214 -14.21 -4.96 -5.40
CA PHE A 214 -13.73 -4.47 -6.67
C PHE A 214 -14.75 -3.49 -7.28
N ARG A 215 -14.24 -2.55 -8.08
CA ARG A 215 -15.07 -1.74 -8.98
C ARG A 215 -15.47 -2.54 -10.22
N GLU A 216 -16.44 -2.05 -10.99
CA GLU A 216 -16.89 -2.70 -12.24
C GLU A 216 -15.79 -2.82 -13.29
N ASP A 217 -14.81 -1.92 -13.27
CA ASP A 217 -13.68 -1.88 -14.19
C ASP A 217 -12.40 -2.51 -13.60
N GLU A 218 -12.53 -3.29 -12.51
CA GLU A 218 -11.41 -3.78 -11.72
C GLU A 218 -11.45 -5.31 -11.54
N GLY A 219 -10.26 -5.89 -11.44
CA GLY A 219 -10.09 -7.31 -11.20
C GLY A 219 -8.65 -7.66 -10.86
N ILE A 220 -8.19 -8.84 -11.29
CA ILE A 220 -6.80 -9.29 -11.09
C ILE A 220 -6.22 -9.85 -12.39
N LEU A 221 -4.92 -9.70 -12.57
CA LEU A 221 -4.19 -10.27 -13.70
C LEU A 221 -3.89 -11.74 -13.44
N VAL A 222 -4.29 -12.62 -14.38
CA VAL A 222 -4.09 -14.07 -14.28
C VAL A 222 -3.53 -14.61 -15.58
N GLY A 223 -2.53 -15.49 -15.49
CA GLY A 223 -1.91 -16.13 -16.65
C GLY A 223 -1.35 -17.50 -16.34
N SER A 224 -1.35 -18.42 -17.29
CA SER A 224 -0.71 -19.73 -17.10
C SER A 224 0.82 -19.65 -17.08
N THR A 225 1.39 -18.56 -17.60
CA THR A 225 2.82 -18.23 -17.46
C THR A 225 3.00 -16.91 -16.74
N SER A 226 4.17 -16.72 -16.15
CA SER A 226 4.50 -15.50 -15.42
C SER A 226 4.67 -14.26 -16.32
N LYS A 227 4.91 -14.49 -17.62
CA LYS A 227 5.17 -13.46 -18.63
C LYS A 227 3.96 -13.04 -19.47
N GLY A 228 2.81 -13.70 -19.26
CA GLY A 228 1.62 -13.39 -20.04
C GLY A 228 0.34 -13.58 -19.23
N MET A 229 -0.26 -12.47 -18.81
CA MET A 229 -1.49 -12.47 -18.00
C MET A 229 -2.62 -11.71 -18.71
N ILE A 230 -3.86 -12.12 -18.44
CA ILE A 230 -5.10 -11.49 -18.90
C ILE A 230 -5.85 -10.94 -17.68
N LEU A 231 -6.52 -9.80 -17.84
CA LEU A 231 -7.26 -9.13 -16.76
C LEU A 231 -8.62 -9.81 -16.53
N CYS A 232 -8.72 -10.63 -15.50
CA CYS A 232 -9.96 -11.28 -15.08
C CYS A 232 -10.81 -10.31 -14.27
N VAL A 233 -12.11 -10.20 -14.58
CA VAL A 233 -13.02 -9.29 -13.89
C VAL A 233 -13.64 -9.93 -12.65
N SER A 234 -13.94 -9.09 -11.66
CA SER A 234 -14.75 -9.47 -10.50
C SER A 234 -16.21 -9.78 -10.87
N GLU A 235 -16.94 -10.48 -9.99
CA GLU A 235 -18.39 -10.74 -10.13
C GLU A 235 -19.23 -9.47 -9.85
N THR A 236 -18.85 -8.32 -10.40
CA THR A 236 -19.49 -7.01 -10.27
C THR A 236 -20.63 -6.79 -11.25
N HIS A 237 -20.65 -7.50 -12.37
CA HIS A 237 -21.65 -7.32 -13.41
C HIS A 237 -22.84 -8.28 -13.26
N PRO A 238 -24.10 -7.79 -13.31
CA PRO A 238 -25.29 -8.59 -13.05
C PRO A 238 -25.43 -9.87 -13.89
N LEU A 239 -26.10 -10.86 -13.29
CA LEU A 239 -26.46 -12.15 -13.88
C LEU A 239 -27.95 -12.41 -13.58
N PRO A 240 -28.73 -13.05 -14.48
CA PRO A 240 -30.17 -13.20 -14.27
C PRO A 240 -30.57 -14.05 -13.06
N TYR A 241 -29.68 -14.91 -12.57
CA TYR A 241 -30.02 -15.95 -11.59
C TYR A 241 -29.23 -15.86 -10.28
N MET A 242 -28.35 -14.86 -10.12
CA MET A 242 -27.57 -14.71 -8.88
C MET A 242 -27.18 -13.25 -8.61
N PRO A 243 -27.10 -12.84 -7.34
CA PRO A 243 -26.56 -11.53 -6.98
C PRO A 243 -25.07 -11.45 -7.33
N THR A 244 -24.60 -10.22 -7.53
CA THR A 244 -23.17 -9.92 -7.69
C THR A 244 -22.41 -10.24 -6.41
N ARG A 245 -21.12 -10.53 -6.57
CA ARG A 245 -20.18 -10.72 -5.46
C ARG A 245 -18.94 -9.89 -5.78
N PRO A 246 -19.00 -8.57 -5.62
CA PRO A 246 -17.93 -7.67 -6.04
C PRO A 246 -16.56 -7.96 -5.44
N PHE A 247 -16.45 -8.78 -4.41
CA PHE A 247 -15.19 -9.22 -3.80
C PHE A 247 -14.56 -10.44 -4.47
N ARG A 248 -15.27 -11.14 -5.37
CA ARG A 248 -14.86 -12.42 -5.97
C ARG A 248 -14.38 -12.24 -7.40
N VAL A 249 -13.26 -12.88 -7.73
CA VAL A 249 -12.81 -13.10 -9.11
C VAL A 249 -12.80 -14.61 -9.42
N ASN A 250 -13.44 -15.00 -10.53
CA ASN A 250 -13.31 -16.35 -11.10
C ASN A 250 -11.98 -16.44 -11.85
N ALA A 251 -10.88 -16.61 -11.10
CA ALA A 251 -9.53 -16.29 -11.55
C ALA A 251 -8.99 -17.18 -12.67
N GLY A 252 -8.89 -18.50 -12.45
CA GLY A 252 -8.28 -19.42 -13.42
C GLY A 252 -7.92 -20.78 -12.83
N ALA A 253 -7.26 -21.62 -13.63
CA ALA A 253 -6.74 -22.91 -13.20
C ALA A 253 -5.72 -22.75 -12.04
N ILE A 254 -5.64 -23.75 -11.17
CA ILE A 254 -4.84 -23.64 -9.93
C ILE A 254 -3.33 -23.37 -10.13
N HIS A 255 -2.79 -23.67 -11.31
CA HIS A 255 -1.38 -23.42 -11.67
C HIS A 255 -1.15 -22.01 -12.24
N SER A 256 -2.20 -21.23 -12.49
CA SER A 256 -2.02 -19.89 -13.04
C SER A 256 -1.38 -18.96 -12.00
N TYR A 257 -0.58 -18.03 -12.49
CA TYR A 257 0.00 -16.95 -11.70
C TYR A 257 -0.97 -15.79 -11.57
N THR A 258 -0.83 -15.06 -10.46
CA THR A 258 -1.36 -13.70 -10.29
C THR A 258 -0.28 -12.77 -9.73
N LEU A 259 -0.47 -11.46 -9.87
CA LEU A 259 0.40 -10.46 -9.23
C LEU A 259 0.11 -10.31 -7.74
N GLY A 260 1.18 -10.34 -6.96
CA GLY A 260 1.28 -10.07 -5.54
C GLY A 260 1.92 -8.71 -5.24
N GLN A 261 2.24 -8.50 -3.97
CA GLN A 261 2.96 -7.32 -3.51
C GLN A 261 4.40 -7.27 -4.06
N ASN A 262 4.89 -6.07 -4.37
CA ASN A 262 6.25 -5.80 -4.88
C ASN A 262 6.57 -6.61 -6.16
N GLU A 263 5.64 -6.63 -7.11
CA GLU A 263 5.77 -7.30 -8.42
C GLU A 263 5.97 -8.83 -8.36
N ARG A 264 5.84 -9.42 -7.17
CA ARG A 264 5.96 -10.85 -6.97
C ARG A 264 4.82 -11.58 -7.67
N THR A 265 5.08 -12.73 -8.29
CA THR A 265 4.01 -13.63 -8.76
C THR A 265 3.75 -14.75 -7.76
N ASN A 266 2.50 -15.17 -7.67
CA ASN A 266 2.06 -16.31 -6.86
C ASN A 266 1.18 -17.23 -7.68
N TYR A 267 1.32 -18.54 -7.48
CA TYR A 267 0.33 -19.47 -8.00
C TYR A 267 -1.00 -19.27 -7.27
N LEU A 268 -2.12 -19.38 -8.00
CA LEU A 268 -3.46 -19.30 -7.39
C LEU A 268 -3.66 -20.36 -6.30
N SER A 269 -3.01 -21.53 -6.41
CA SER A 269 -3.03 -22.60 -5.42
C SER A 269 -2.30 -22.29 -4.11
N GLU A 270 -1.36 -21.34 -4.12
CA GLU A 270 -0.56 -20.96 -2.95
C GLU A 270 -1.21 -19.86 -2.09
N LEU A 271 -2.19 -19.16 -2.68
CA LEU A 271 -2.91 -18.10 -2.01
C LEU A 271 -3.72 -18.66 -0.83
N LYS A 272 -3.68 -17.94 0.29
CA LYS A 272 -4.40 -18.27 1.52
C LYS A 272 -5.06 -17.01 2.09
N ALA A 273 -5.90 -17.19 3.11
CA ALA A 273 -6.43 -16.06 3.87
C ALA A 273 -5.27 -15.18 4.39
N GLY A 274 -5.36 -13.87 4.18
CA GLY A 274 -4.32 -12.91 4.51
C GLY A 274 -3.26 -12.68 3.43
N SER A 275 -3.21 -13.49 2.35
CA SER A 275 -2.34 -13.21 1.20
C SER A 275 -2.67 -11.83 0.61
N ARG A 276 -1.64 -11.11 0.14
CA ARG A 276 -1.78 -9.79 -0.50
C ARG A 276 -1.58 -9.96 -2.01
N ILE A 277 -2.57 -9.54 -2.77
CA ILE A 277 -2.54 -9.55 -4.25
C ILE A 277 -2.85 -8.17 -4.80
N THR A 278 -2.56 -7.97 -6.08
CA THR A 278 -2.72 -6.67 -6.74
C THR A 278 -4.03 -6.64 -7.54
N ALA A 279 -4.94 -5.77 -7.11
CA ALA A 279 -6.09 -5.38 -7.92
C ALA A 279 -5.65 -4.40 -9.00
N VAL A 280 -6.23 -4.52 -10.20
CA VAL A 280 -5.87 -3.73 -11.38
C VAL A 280 -7.15 -3.29 -12.07
N ASP A 281 -7.24 -2.00 -12.43
CA ASP A 281 -8.31 -1.50 -13.29
C ASP A 281 -7.92 -1.42 -14.77
N ILE A 282 -8.88 -1.11 -15.64
CA ILE A 282 -8.67 -1.02 -17.10
C ILE A 282 -7.66 0.05 -17.55
N HIS A 283 -7.27 0.96 -16.66
CA HIS A 283 -6.26 1.98 -16.92
C HIS A 283 -4.87 1.57 -16.42
N GLY A 284 -4.76 0.39 -15.81
CA GLY A 284 -3.52 -0.12 -15.23
C GLY A 284 -3.24 0.44 -13.84
N LYS A 285 -4.19 1.14 -13.21
CA LYS A 285 -4.02 1.59 -11.81
C LYS A 285 -4.11 0.40 -10.88
N THR A 286 -3.21 0.37 -9.90
CA THR A 286 -3.09 -0.77 -9.00
C THR A 286 -3.30 -0.41 -7.55
N ARG A 287 -3.73 -1.41 -6.77
CA ARG A 287 -3.77 -1.35 -5.30
C ARG A 287 -3.64 -2.74 -4.69
N LEU A 288 -3.09 -2.83 -3.49
CA LEU A 288 -3.09 -4.10 -2.74
C LEU A 288 -4.47 -4.42 -2.19
N VAL A 289 -4.86 -5.68 -2.32
CA VAL A 289 -6.06 -6.23 -1.71
C VAL A 289 -5.73 -7.49 -0.94
N THR A 290 -6.43 -7.69 0.18
CA THR A 290 -6.25 -8.86 1.03
C THR A 290 -7.17 -9.99 0.56
N VAL A 291 -6.62 -11.18 0.38
CA VAL A 291 -7.38 -12.40 0.12
C VAL A 291 -8.08 -12.83 1.41
N GLY A 292 -9.41 -12.95 1.37
CA GLY A 292 -10.20 -13.53 2.45
C GLY A 292 -10.17 -15.06 2.41
N ARG A 293 -10.34 -15.65 1.22
CA ARG A 293 -10.17 -17.09 0.99
C ARG A 293 -9.98 -17.40 -0.50
N VAL A 294 -9.54 -18.62 -0.78
CA VAL A 294 -9.52 -19.19 -2.13
C VAL A 294 -10.45 -20.40 -2.16
N LYS A 295 -11.38 -20.42 -3.12
CA LYS A 295 -12.28 -21.55 -3.34
C LYS A 295 -11.79 -22.34 -4.54
N ILE A 296 -11.24 -23.53 -4.29
CA ILE A 296 -10.80 -24.48 -5.33
C ILE A 296 -11.90 -25.51 -5.58
N GLU A 297 -12.28 -25.70 -6.85
CA GLU A 297 -13.28 -26.69 -7.27
C GLU A 297 -13.01 -27.20 -8.68
N SER A 298 -13.41 -28.44 -8.98
CA SER A 298 -13.27 -29.04 -10.30
C SER A 298 -14.43 -28.63 -11.22
N ARG A 299 -14.12 -28.09 -12.40
CA ARG A 299 -15.10 -27.60 -13.40
C ARG A 299 -14.60 -27.89 -14.83
N PRO A 300 -15.49 -27.84 -15.84
CA PRO A 300 -15.07 -27.73 -17.23
C PRO A 300 -14.24 -26.46 -17.43
N LEU A 301 -13.17 -26.56 -18.20
CA LEU A 301 -12.21 -25.49 -18.44
C LEU A 301 -12.09 -25.15 -19.93
N ILE A 302 -11.77 -23.89 -20.21
CA ILE A 302 -11.48 -23.35 -21.53
C ILE A 302 -10.10 -22.70 -21.51
N LEU A 303 -9.26 -23.06 -22.47
CA LEU A 303 -7.99 -22.40 -22.77
C LEU A 303 -8.25 -21.22 -23.71
N ILE A 304 -7.71 -20.07 -23.37
CA ILE A 304 -7.68 -18.86 -24.18
C ILE A 304 -6.21 -18.56 -24.48
N GLU A 305 -5.88 -18.39 -25.75
CA GLU A 305 -4.56 -17.93 -26.21
C GLU A 305 -4.73 -16.57 -26.87
N ALA A 306 -3.84 -15.64 -26.56
CA ALA A 306 -3.86 -14.29 -27.10
C ALA A 306 -2.45 -13.76 -27.36
N THR A 307 -2.33 -12.84 -28.30
CA THR A 307 -1.05 -12.25 -28.73
C THR A 307 -1.09 -10.73 -28.72
N ALA A 308 0.01 -10.11 -28.34
CA ALA A 308 0.23 -8.68 -28.46
C ALA A 308 0.70 -8.31 -29.88
N PRO A 309 0.58 -7.02 -30.28
CA PRO A 309 1.09 -6.54 -31.56
C PRO A 309 2.59 -6.77 -31.79
N ASP A 310 3.38 -6.88 -30.71
CA ASP A 310 4.81 -7.16 -30.77
C ASP A 310 5.16 -8.66 -30.81
N GLY A 311 4.15 -9.53 -30.87
CA GLY A 311 4.30 -10.98 -30.99
C GLY A 311 4.46 -11.73 -29.67
N ARG A 312 4.51 -11.04 -28.52
CA ARG A 312 4.48 -11.70 -27.21
C ARG A 312 3.09 -12.29 -26.95
N THR A 313 3.06 -13.45 -26.30
CA THR A 313 1.82 -14.22 -26.09
C THR A 313 1.44 -14.30 -24.63
N ALA A 314 0.14 -14.44 -24.37
CA ALA A 314 -0.41 -14.82 -23.08
C ALA A 314 -1.41 -15.97 -23.28
N ASN A 315 -1.49 -16.85 -22.29
CA ASN A 315 -2.55 -17.84 -22.22
C ASN A 315 -3.16 -17.88 -20.83
N LEU A 316 -4.43 -18.26 -20.78
CA LEU A 316 -5.19 -18.39 -19.56
C LEU A 316 -6.17 -19.54 -19.68
N ILE A 317 -6.21 -20.39 -18.65
CA ILE A 317 -7.21 -21.45 -18.52
C ILE A 317 -8.25 -21.01 -17.49
N LEU A 318 -9.48 -20.78 -17.94
CA LEU A 318 -10.62 -20.36 -17.15
C LEU A 318 -11.64 -21.49 -17.00
N GLN A 319 -12.59 -21.32 -16.08
CA GLN A 319 -13.81 -22.12 -16.12
C GLN A 319 -14.60 -21.77 -17.40
N ASP A 320 -15.04 -22.83 -18.08
CA ASP A 320 -15.89 -22.80 -19.25
C ASP A 320 -17.36 -22.62 -18.83
N ASP A 321 -17.71 -21.38 -18.47
CA ASP A 321 -19.05 -21.02 -18.00
C ASP A 321 -19.31 -19.54 -18.26
N TRP A 322 -20.51 -19.21 -18.72
CA TRP A 322 -20.89 -17.90 -19.24
C TRP A 322 -20.78 -16.75 -18.22
N HIS A 323 -20.77 -17.04 -16.92
CA HIS A 323 -20.60 -16.03 -15.87
C HIS A 323 -19.13 -15.68 -15.57
N VAL A 324 -18.19 -16.44 -16.12
CA VAL A 324 -16.74 -16.22 -16.00
C VAL A 324 -16.33 -15.27 -17.11
N ARG A 325 -15.61 -14.19 -16.75
CA ARG A 325 -15.42 -13.04 -17.64
C ARG A 325 -14.02 -12.45 -17.51
N VAL A 326 -13.59 -11.79 -18.58
CA VAL A 326 -12.36 -10.97 -18.65
C VAL A 326 -12.69 -9.56 -19.13
N LEU A 327 -11.80 -8.60 -18.87
CA LEU A 327 -11.93 -7.23 -19.34
C LEU A 327 -11.20 -7.04 -20.68
N GLY A 328 -11.87 -6.37 -21.61
CA GLY A 328 -11.31 -5.84 -22.84
C GLY A 328 -11.15 -4.32 -22.81
N PRO A 329 -10.64 -3.72 -23.89
CA PRO A 329 -10.43 -2.29 -23.99
C PRO A 329 -11.69 -1.48 -23.67
N GLY A 330 -11.53 -0.40 -22.91
CA GLY A 330 -12.62 0.49 -22.50
C GLY A 330 -13.62 -0.13 -21.50
N GLY A 331 -13.23 -1.17 -20.75
CA GLY A 331 -14.12 -1.80 -19.76
C GLY A 331 -15.12 -2.78 -20.35
N LYS A 332 -14.90 -3.22 -21.59
CA LYS A 332 -15.78 -4.20 -22.22
C LYS A 332 -15.69 -5.54 -21.47
N VAL A 333 -16.80 -6.00 -20.93
CA VAL A 333 -16.91 -7.29 -20.26
C VAL A 333 -17.09 -8.39 -21.30
N LEU A 334 -16.23 -9.40 -21.28
CA LEU A 334 -16.22 -10.49 -22.25
C LEU A 334 -16.42 -11.82 -21.52
N ASN A 335 -17.44 -12.59 -21.89
CA ASN A 335 -17.71 -13.91 -21.33
C ASN A 335 -16.70 -14.92 -21.87
N SER A 336 -16.11 -15.76 -21.01
CA SER A 336 -15.08 -16.73 -21.41
C SER A 336 -15.57 -17.68 -22.51
N THR A 337 -16.84 -18.08 -22.45
CA THR A 337 -17.49 -18.99 -23.41
C THR A 337 -17.77 -18.38 -24.78
N GLU A 338 -17.71 -17.05 -24.91
CA GLU A 338 -18.02 -16.33 -26.15
C GLU A 338 -16.78 -15.77 -26.85
N LEU A 339 -15.61 -15.84 -26.20
CA LEU A 339 -14.34 -15.42 -26.77
C LEU A 339 -14.02 -16.25 -28.01
N LYS A 340 -13.53 -15.58 -29.05
CA LYS A 340 -13.14 -16.19 -30.31
C LYS A 340 -11.96 -15.43 -30.93
N PRO A 341 -11.29 -16.02 -31.95
CA PRO A 341 -10.20 -15.33 -32.63
C PRO A 341 -10.60 -13.94 -33.14
N GLY A 342 -9.74 -12.95 -32.88
CA GLY A 342 -9.97 -11.54 -33.21
C GLY A 342 -10.61 -10.69 -32.10
N ASP A 343 -11.12 -11.29 -31.02
CA ASP A 343 -11.55 -10.53 -29.85
C ASP A 343 -10.35 -9.90 -29.13
N LYS A 344 -10.56 -8.71 -28.55
CA LYS A 344 -9.52 -7.98 -27.81
C LYS A 344 -9.75 -8.05 -26.30
N VAL A 345 -8.73 -8.48 -25.57
CA VAL A 345 -8.70 -8.50 -24.10
C VAL A 345 -7.58 -7.61 -23.57
N LEU A 346 -7.69 -7.14 -22.33
CA LEU A 346 -6.60 -6.46 -21.64
C LEU A 346 -5.69 -7.47 -20.95
N GLY A 347 -4.39 -7.28 -21.06
CA GLY A 347 -3.40 -8.12 -20.41
C GLY A 347 -2.16 -7.37 -19.98
N TYR A 348 -1.26 -8.08 -19.31
CA TYR A 348 0.02 -7.58 -18.84
C TYR A 348 1.13 -8.55 -19.22
N LEU A 349 2.19 -8.01 -19.82
CA LEU A 349 3.31 -8.76 -20.37
C LEU A 349 4.63 -8.24 -19.76
N PRO A 350 5.00 -8.69 -18.54
CA PRO A 350 6.26 -8.28 -17.93
C PRO A 350 7.46 -8.79 -18.76
N SER A 351 8.55 -8.03 -18.76
CA SER A 351 9.77 -8.37 -19.52
C SER A 351 10.65 -9.42 -18.83
N GLU A 352 10.70 -9.36 -17.51
CA GLU A 352 11.57 -10.21 -16.69
C GLU A 352 10.97 -11.62 -16.50
N ASP A 353 11.84 -12.61 -16.32
CA ASP A 353 11.44 -13.95 -15.86
C ASP A 353 11.11 -13.94 -14.36
N ARG A 354 10.70 -15.11 -13.84
CA ARG A 354 10.36 -15.28 -12.41
C ARG A 354 11.10 -16.45 -11.79
N HIS A 355 11.77 -16.20 -10.67
CA HIS A 355 12.33 -17.23 -9.79
C HIS A 355 11.61 -17.22 -8.45
N VAL A 356 10.85 -18.28 -8.13
CA VAL A 356 9.99 -18.38 -6.93
C VAL A 356 9.12 -17.13 -6.69
N GLY A 357 8.69 -16.52 -7.80
CA GLY A 357 7.86 -15.33 -7.86
C GLY A 357 8.61 -14.01 -8.00
N TYR A 358 9.93 -13.95 -7.81
CA TYR A 358 10.70 -12.71 -7.93
C TYR A 358 11.05 -12.39 -9.38
N PRO A 359 10.90 -11.13 -9.84
CA PRO A 359 11.43 -10.70 -11.14
C PRO A 359 12.94 -10.90 -11.19
N ILE A 360 13.43 -11.48 -12.29
CA ILE A 360 14.85 -11.69 -12.55
C ILE A 360 15.14 -11.71 -14.06
N ASP A 361 16.29 -11.18 -14.45
CA ASP A 361 16.83 -11.32 -15.80
C ASP A 361 17.60 -12.66 -15.89
N GLU A 362 16.85 -13.73 -16.13
CA GLU A 362 17.38 -15.06 -16.40
C GLU A 362 16.74 -15.65 -17.66
N PHE A 363 17.17 -16.84 -18.08
CA PHE A 363 16.44 -17.59 -19.10
C PHE A 363 15.48 -18.57 -18.42
N CYS A 364 14.17 -18.38 -18.62
CA CYS A 364 13.16 -19.37 -18.27
C CYS A 364 12.26 -19.70 -19.47
N LEU A 365 11.79 -20.95 -19.54
CA LEU A 365 10.87 -21.41 -20.58
C LEU A 365 9.70 -22.18 -19.95
N GLU A 366 8.52 -21.55 -19.96
CA GLU A 366 7.24 -22.14 -19.58
C GLU A 366 6.45 -22.51 -20.85
N LYS A 367 5.81 -23.69 -20.91
CA LYS A 367 5.11 -24.21 -22.11
C LYS A 367 3.74 -24.78 -21.80
#